data_AF-A0A7J5XM59-F1
#
_entry.id   AF-A0A7J5XM59-F1
#
_cell.length_a   1.000
_cell.length_b   1.000
_cell.length_c   1.000
_cell.angle_alpha   90.00
_cell.angle_beta   90.00
_cell.angle_gamma   90.00
#
_symmetry.space_group_name_H-M   'P 1'
#
loop_
_entity.id
_entity.type
_entity.pdbx_description
1 polymer ?
#
loop_
_entity_poly.entity_id
_entity_poly.type
_entity_poly.pdbx_seq_one_letter_code
_entity_poly.pdbx_strand_id
1 'polypeptide(L)'
;MFPISSYFVYAVKPSSSQESPEVEESQTHEIPLQVPSLDQHLQTLRNLLGSLTVPASSEETPTVSTWTQRQLKHEKKFRAAMPELLNLKLSAEIVTKRSCLQCKTADAVVRCLDCVPPGTPFLCPACDRIIHGKNVFHEREAMIDGFYRPIPHHP
;
A
#
# COMPACT_ATOMS: atom_id res chain seq x y z
N MET A 1 -13.62 -15.75 -38.94
CA MET A 1 -13.00 -14.55 -39.51
C MET A 1 -13.87 -13.37 -39.08
N PHE A 2 -13.49 -12.71 -37.97
CA PHE A 2 -14.21 -11.59 -37.37
C PHE A 2 -13.18 -10.52 -36.94
N PRO A 3 -13.54 -9.23 -37.02
CA PRO A 3 -12.56 -8.15 -37.19
C PRO A 3 -11.87 -7.72 -35.89
N ILE A 4 -10.62 -7.31 -36.03
CA ILE A 4 -9.74 -6.80 -34.98
C ILE A 4 -10.15 -5.35 -34.69
N SER A 5 -10.62 -5.08 -33.46
CA SER A 5 -10.90 -3.73 -32.98
C SER A 5 -9.59 -3.00 -32.71
N SER A 6 -9.33 -1.95 -33.48
CA SER A 6 -8.18 -1.05 -33.35
C SER A 6 -8.24 -0.24 -32.06
N TYR A 7 -7.28 -0.42 -31.16
CA TYR A 7 -7.06 0.49 -30.04
C TYR A 7 -6.26 1.71 -30.53
N PHE A 8 -6.82 2.91 -30.36
CA PHE A 8 -6.13 4.17 -30.60
C PHE A 8 -5.02 4.35 -29.56
N VAL A 9 -3.77 4.41 -30.01
CA VAL A 9 -2.62 4.85 -29.21
C VAL A 9 -2.45 6.35 -29.43
N TYR A 10 -2.67 7.16 -28.40
CA TYR A 10 -2.29 8.57 -28.46
C TYR A 10 -0.77 8.68 -28.30
N ALA A 11 -0.10 9.02 -29.40
CA ALA A 11 1.32 9.37 -29.41
C ALA A 11 1.47 10.85 -29.02
N VAL A 12 2.13 11.13 -27.89
CA VAL A 12 2.56 12.49 -27.52
C VAL A 12 3.89 12.76 -28.20
N LYS A 13 3.93 13.77 -29.08
CA LYS A 13 5.17 14.24 -29.73
C LYS A 13 6.02 15.04 -28.73
N PRO A 14 7.35 14.90 -28.72
CA PRO A 14 8.21 15.79 -27.95
C PRO A 14 8.31 17.14 -28.65
N SER A 15 7.94 18.22 -27.96
CA SER A 15 8.01 19.59 -28.49
C SER A 15 9.22 20.33 -27.93
N SER A 16 10.13 20.66 -28.85
CA SER A 16 11.04 21.81 -28.94
C SER A 16 11.48 22.53 -27.67
N SER A 17 12.80 22.56 -27.46
CA SER A 17 13.51 23.50 -26.59
C SER A 17 13.10 24.94 -26.89
N GLN A 18 12.67 25.67 -25.86
CA GLN A 18 12.67 27.13 -25.87
C GLN A 18 13.55 27.62 -24.72
N GLU A 19 14.54 28.42 -25.11
CA GLU A 19 15.45 29.19 -24.29
C GLU A 19 14.64 30.17 -23.41
N SER A 20 14.96 30.22 -22.11
CA SER A 20 14.29 31.11 -21.17
C SER A 20 14.97 32.49 -21.15
N PRO A 21 14.21 33.60 -21.04
CA PRO A 21 14.77 34.93 -20.99
C PRO A 21 15.50 35.19 -19.67
N GLU A 22 16.61 35.91 -19.76
CA GLU A 22 17.40 36.41 -18.63
C GLU A 22 16.55 37.41 -17.82
N VAL A 23 16.32 37.12 -16.55
CA VAL A 23 15.58 38.00 -15.62
C VAL A 23 16.56 38.55 -14.59
N GLU A 24 16.63 39.88 -14.57
CA GLU A 24 17.42 40.73 -13.66
C GLU A 24 17.33 40.29 -12.19
N GLU A 25 18.51 40.21 -11.58
CA GLU A 25 18.74 40.02 -10.16
C GLU A 25 18.14 41.19 -9.35
N SER A 26 17.02 40.94 -8.67
CA SER A 26 16.37 41.92 -7.80
C SER A 26 16.36 41.43 -6.35
N GLN A 27 17.16 42.10 -5.53
CA GLN A 27 17.07 42.27 -4.07
C GLN A 27 16.71 41.04 -3.22
N THR A 28 17.73 40.48 -2.58
CA THR A 28 17.58 39.64 -1.38
C THR A 28 16.96 40.46 -0.25
N HIS A 29 15.62 40.41 -0.13
CA HIS A 29 14.95 40.75 1.10
C HIS A 29 15.15 39.58 2.06
N GLU A 30 16.07 39.71 3.02
CA GLU A 30 16.25 38.74 4.09
C GLU A 30 14.95 38.62 4.90
N ILE A 31 14.29 37.47 4.82
CA ILE A 31 13.24 37.07 5.74
C ILE A 31 13.95 36.66 7.03
N PRO A 32 13.65 37.24 8.21
CA PRO A 32 14.22 36.74 9.46
C PRO A 32 13.78 35.29 9.70
N LEU A 33 14.66 34.36 9.41
CA LEU A 33 14.56 32.93 9.72
C LEU A 33 14.82 32.72 11.22
N GLN A 34 13.95 33.26 12.08
CA GLN A 34 13.86 32.80 13.46
C GLN A 34 12.79 31.72 13.56
N VAL A 35 13.18 30.50 13.18
CA VAL A 35 12.40 29.31 13.54
C VAL A 35 12.54 29.15 15.06
N PRO A 36 11.44 29.21 15.84
CA PRO A 36 11.52 29.02 17.28
C PRO A 36 12.20 27.68 17.59
N SER A 37 13.12 27.66 18.55
CA SER A 37 13.75 26.40 18.95
C SER A 37 12.67 25.44 19.48
N LEU A 38 12.93 24.14 19.40
CA LEU A 38 12.03 23.12 19.96
C LEU A 38 11.68 23.44 21.43
N ASP A 39 12.66 23.91 22.20
CA ASP A 39 12.46 24.29 23.60
C ASP A 39 11.53 25.50 23.77
N GLN A 40 11.65 26.51 22.90
CA GLN A 40 10.76 27.67 22.90
C GLN A 40 9.33 27.25 22.55
N HIS A 41 9.17 26.38 21.56
CA HIS A 41 7.85 25.87 21.18
C HIS A 41 7.22 25.03 22.30
N LEU A 42 7.99 24.15 22.93
CA LEU A 42 7.56 23.37 24.10
C LEU A 42 7.19 24.27 25.27
N GLN A 43 7.94 25.34 25.51
CA GLN A 43 7.64 26.28 26.59
C GLN A 43 6.35 27.06 26.33
N THR A 44 6.12 27.50 25.09
CA THR A 44 4.85 28.14 24.70
C THR A 44 3.67 27.20 24.92
N LEU A 45 3.79 25.92 24.55
CA LEU A 45 2.75 24.91 24.79
C LEU A 45 2.48 24.69 26.29
N ARG A 46 3.53 24.62 27.12
CA ARG A 46 3.38 24.51 28.58
C ARG A 46 2.67 25.72 29.17
N ASN A 47 3.03 26.93 28.74
CA ASN A 47 2.40 28.16 29.23
C ASN A 47 0.92 28.23 28.84
N LEU A 48 0.58 27.83 27.61
CA LEU A 48 -0.81 27.76 27.16
C LEU A 48 -1.61 26.74 27.99
N LEU A 49 -1.07 25.54 28.21
CA LEU A 49 -1.70 24.52 29.05
C LEU A 49 -1.87 24.98 30.51
N GLY A 50 -0.87 25.68 31.07
CA GLY A 50 -0.94 26.21 32.43
C GLY A 50 -1.91 27.39 32.59
N SER A 51 -2.14 28.15 31.51
CA SER A 51 -3.12 29.27 31.50
C SER A 51 -4.57 28.82 31.48
N LEU A 52 -4.82 27.55 31.12
CA LEU A 52 -6.12 26.92 31.26
C LEU A 52 -6.30 26.52 32.72
N THR A 53 -6.76 27.44 33.56
CA THR A 53 -7.28 27.10 34.88
C THR A 53 -8.51 26.22 34.69
N VAL A 54 -8.30 24.91 34.69
CA VAL A 54 -9.40 23.96 34.85
C VAL A 54 -9.91 24.16 36.27
N PRO A 55 -11.14 24.66 36.50
CA PRO A 55 -11.71 24.63 37.83
C PRO A 55 -11.68 23.18 38.29
N ALA A 56 -11.17 22.92 39.49
CA ALA A 56 -11.02 21.59 40.04
C ALA A 56 -12.32 20.82 39.84
N SER A 57 -12.32 19.92 38.85
CA SER A 57 -13.49 19.12 38.52
C SER A 57 -13.72 18.22 39.72
N SER A 58 -14.88 18.41 40.35
CA SER A 58 -15.51 17.40 41.19
C SER A 58 -15.34 16.03 40.54
N GLU A 59 -15.14 15.00 41.37
CA GLU A 59 -15.01 13.59 40.99
C GLU A 59 -16.02 13.18 39.91
N GLU A 60 -15.64 13.33 38.65
CA GLU A 60 -16.38 12.82 37.52
C GLU A 60 -15.54 11.69 36.94
N THR A 61 -16.06 10.48 37.10
CA THR A 61 -15.61 9.28 36.39
C THR A 61 -15.22 9.62 34.96
N PRO A 62 -14.12 9.08 34.40
CA PRO A 62 -13.62 9.49 33.09
C PRO A 62 -14.70 9.25 32.04
N THR A 63 -15.41 10.30 31.69
CA THR A 63 -16.44 10.29 30.66
C THR A 63 -15.72 10.19 29.32
N VAL A 64 -16.02 9.11 28.59
CA VAL A 64 -15.45 8.86 27.27
C VAL A 64 -15.66 10.10 26.41
N SER A 65 -14.56 10.68 25.91
CA SER A 65 -14.65 11.92 25.15
C SER A 65 -15.60 11.77 23.96
N THR A 66 -16.25 12.87 23.55
CA THR A 66 -17.15 12.86 22.37
C THR A 66 -16.44 12.36 21.11
N TRP A 67 -15.13 12.61 20.99
CA TRP A 67 -14.28 12.07 19.93
C TRP A 67 -14.16 10.55 20.01
N THR A 68 -13.82 10.01 21.19
CA THR A 68 -13.69 8.57 21.40
C THR A 68 -15.01 7.86 21.13
N GLN A 69 -16.14 8.45 21.54
CA GLN A 69 -17.46 7.90 21.23
C GLN A 69 -17.75 7.86 19.73
N ARG A 70 -17.34 8.90 18.96
CA ARG A 70 -17.44 8.91 17.49
C ARG A 70 -16.60 7.81 16.86
N GLN A 71 -15.36 7.62 17.33
CA GLN A 71 -14.47 6.58 16.84
C GLN A 71 -15.04 5.17 17.07
N LEU A 72 -15.51 4.88 18.29
CA LEU A 72 -16.14 3.60 18.61
C LEU A 72 -17.38 3.33 17.76
N LYS A 73 -18.22 4.36 17.54
CA LYS A 73 -19.41 4.24 16.68
C LYS A 73 -19.03 3.98 15.23
N HIS A 74 -18.01 4.66 14.72
CA HIS A 74 -17.48 4.44 13.38
C HIS A 74 -16.91 3.04 13.23
N GLU A 75 -16.04 2.61 14.14
CA GLU A 75 -15.42 1.29 14.11
C GLU A 75 -16.46 0.17 14.16
N LYS A 76 -17.47 0.29 15.01
CA LYS A 76 -18.58 -0.68 15.08
C LYS A 76 -19.30 -0.79 13.73
N LYS A 77 -19.62 0.34 13.10
CA LYS A 77 -20.28 0.36 11.79
C LYS A 77 -19.39 -0.22 10.69
N PHE A 78 -18.12 0.17 10.67
CA PHE A 78 -17.13 -0.33 9.73
C PHE A 78 -17.01 -1.85 9.86
N ARG A 79 -16.79 -2.36 11.07
CA ARG A 79 -16.68 -3.80 11.33
C ARG A 79 -17.93 -4.58 10.91
N ALA A 80 -19.12 -4.01 11.10
CA ALA A 80 -20.37 -4.61 10.65
C ALA A 80 -20.51 -4.63 9.11
N ALA A 81 -20.06 -3.58 8.41
CA ALA A 81 -20.15 -3.47 6.95
C ALA A 81 -19.02 -4.20 6.21
N MET A 82 -17.86 -4.39 6.85
CA MET A 82 -16.65 -4.94 6.21
C MET A 82 -16.85 -6.29 5.51
N PRO A 83 -17.56 -7.28 6.08
CA PRO A 83 -17.79 -8.54 5.40
C PRO A 83 -18.55 -8.39 4.08
N GLU A 84 -19.58 -7.54 4.05
CA GLU A 84 -20.36 -7.27 2.85
C GLU A 84 -19.53 -6.51 1.81
N LEU A 85 -18.83 -5.45 2.23
CA LEU A 85 -17.93 -4.68 1.35
C LEU A 85 -16.85 -5.57 0.73
N LEU A 86 -16.28 -6.49 1.52
CA LEU A 86 -15.30 -7.45 1.04
C LEU A 86 -15.92 -8.41 0.01
N ASN A 87 -17.09 -8.98 0.30
CA ASN A 87 -17.78 -9.89 -0.62
C ASN A 87 -18.16 -9.18 -1.93
N LEU A 88 -18.67 -7.96 -1.86
CA LEU A 88 -18.96 -7.13 -3.03
C LEU A 88 -17.70 -6.90 -3.86
N LYS A 89 -16.60 -6.52 -3.21
CA LYS A 89 -15.30 -6.36 -3.88
C LYS A 89 -14.85 -7.66 -4.55
N LEU A 90 -14.88 -8.79 -3.84
CA LEU A 90 -14.52 -10.10 -4.41
C LEU A 90 -15.42 -10.50 -5.58
N SER A 91 -16.73 -10.20 -5.52
CA SER A 91 -17.68 -10.50 -6.58
C SER A 91 -17.51 -9.62 -7.82
N ALA A 92 -17.04 -8.37 -7.62
CA ALA A 92 -16.77 -7.43 -8.70
C ALA A 92 -15.45 -7.72 -9.42
N GLU A 93 -14.52 -8.45 -8.79
CA GLU A 93 -13.28 -8.88 -9.43
C GLU A 93 -13.57 -10.03 -10.41
N ILE A 94 -13.47 -9.74 -11.70
CA ILE A 94 -13.55 -10.75 -12.75
C ILE A 94 -12.23 -11.52 -12.77
N VAL A 95 -12.18 -12.67 -12.11
CA VAL A 95 -11.09 -13.62 -12.29
C VAL A 95 -11.38 -14.43 -13.55
N THR A 96 -10.72 -14.09 -14.66
CA THR A 96 -10.76 -14.94 -15.86
C THR A 96 -10.20 -16.30 -15.49
N LYS A 97 -11.05 -17.34 -15.47
CA LYS A 97 -10.58 -18.72 -15.32
C LYS A 97 -9.65 -19.05 -16.48
N ARG A 98 -8.43 -19.49 -16.17
CA ARG A 98 -7.42 -19.89 -17.14
C ARG A 98 -6.98 -21.30 -16.83
N SER A 99 -6.73 -22.11 -17.85
CA SER A 99 -6.10 -23.41 -17.70
C SER A 99 -4.60 -23.26 -17.43
N CYS A 100 -4.03 -24.17 -16.63
CA CYS A 100 -2.59 -24.23 -16.40
C CYS A 100 -1.82 -24.31 -17.72
N LEU A 101 -0.81 -23.46 -17.89
CA LEU A 101 -0.04 -23.41 -19.13
C LEU A 101 0.78 -24.70 -19.37
N GLN A 102 1.17 -25.41 -18.32
CA GLN A 102 1.95 -26.65 -18.41
C GLN A 102 1.08 -27.87 -18.68
N CYS A 103 0.20 -28.25 -17.75
CA CYS A 103 -0.58 -29.48 -17.90
C CYS A 103 -1.85 -29.32 -18.74
N LYS A 104 -2.34 -28.09 -18.96
CA LYS A 104 -3.61 -27.78 -19.66
C LYS A 104 -4.89 -28.41 -19.06
N THR A 105 -4.79 -29.20 -18.00
CA THR A 105 -5.92 -29.94 -17.42
C THR A 105 -6.51 -29.31 -16.16
N ALA A 106 -5.69 -28.62 -15.36
CA ALA A 106 -6.11 -28.01 -14.11
C ALA A 106 -6.26 -26.49 -14.24
N ASP A 107 -7.06 -25.90 -13.36
CA ASP A 107 -7.18 -24.45 -13.24
C ASP A 107 -5.84 -23.83 -12.83
N ALA A 108 -5.49 -22.74 -13.50
CA ALA A 108 -4.34 -21.93 -13.17
C ALA A 108 -4.70 -20.91 -12.10
N VAL A 109 -4.21 -21.15 -10.90
CA VAL A 109 -4.45 -20.30 -9.72
C VAL A 109 -3.17 -19.62 -9.22
N VAL A 110 -2.02 -19.94 -9.81
CA VAL A 110 -0.71 -19.41 -9.42
C VAL A 110 -0.09 -18.65 -10.58
N ARG A 111 0.48 -17.47 -10.28
CA ARG A 111 1.37 -16.71 -11.18
C ARG A 111 2.52 -16.18 -10.34
N CYS A 112 3.72 -16.70 -10.53
CA CYS A 112 4.94 -16.08 -9.97
C CYS A 112 5.19 -14.75 -10.68
N LEU A 113 5.63 -13.70 -9.97
CA LEU A 113 6.05 -12.43 -10.59
C LEU A 113 7.57 -12.30 -10.67
N ASP A 114 8.26 -13.06 -9.84
CA ASP A 114 9.70 -12.97 -9.65
C ASP A 114 10.48 -13.92 -10.58
N CYS A 115 9.76 -14.84 -11.23
CA CYS A 115 10.33 -15.90 -12.05
C CYS A 115 10.50 -15.43 -13.51
N VAL A 116 11.75 -15.25 -13.93
CA VAL A 116 12.17 -14.88 -15.30
C VAL A 116 12.15 -16.14 -16.19
N PRO A 117 11.64 -16.08 -17.45
CA PRO A 117 11.56 -14.92 -18.33
C PRO A 117 10.29 -14.08 -18.21
N PRO A 118 10.30 -12.84 -18.73
CA PRO A 118 9.13 -11.96 -18.78
C PRO A 118 8.00 -12.65 -19.55
N GLY A 119 6.94 -13.02 -18.84
CA GLY A 119 5.83 -13.82 -19.37
C GLY A 119 5.49 -15.00 -18.47
N THR A 120 5.25 -14.73 -17.20
CA THR A 120 5.07 -15.80 -16.20
C THR A 120 3.83 -16.64 -16.51
N PRO A 121 3.98 -17.98 -16.57
CA PRO A 121 2.86 -18.84 -16.89
C PRO A 121 1.84 -18.83 -15.75
N PHE A 122 0.57 -18.75 -16.11
CA PHE A 122 -0.51 -19.12 -15.20
C PHE A 122 -0.42 -20.64 -14.99
N LEU A 123 -0.10 -21.08 -13.77
CA LEU A 123 0.13 -22.47 -13.42
C LEU A 123 -0.87 -22.98 -12.38
N CYS A 124 -1.12 -24.29 -12.41
CA CYS A 124 -1.71 -24.97 -11.26
C CYS A 124 -0.63 -25.18 -10.18
N PRO A 125 -1.01 -25.43 -8.91
CA PRO A 125 -0.06 -25.58 -7.82
C PRO A 125 0.94 -26.73 -8.04
N ALA A 126 0.52 -27.81 -8.71
CA ALA A 126 1.40 -28.94 -8.99
C ALA A 126 2.51 -28.60 -9.98
N CYS A 127 2.17 -27.98 -11.10
CA CYS A 127 3.15 -27.55 -12.10
C CYS A 127 4.03 -26.40 -11.59
N ASP A 128 3.49 -25.52 -10.75
CA ASP A 128 4.24 -24.46 -10.09
C ASP A 128 5.41 -25.03 -9.28
N ARG A 129 5.16 -25.98 -8.37
CA ARG A 129 6.22 -26.62 -7.56
C ARG A 129 7.31 -27.28 -8.41
N ILE A 130 6.93 -27.96 -9.50
CA ILE A 130 7.91 -28.63 -10.38
C ILE A 130 8.84 -27.63 -11.06
N ILE A 131 8.28 -26.48 -11.50
CA ILE A 131 9.07 -25.42 -12.14
C ILE A 131 9.95 -24.71 -11.12
N HIS A 132 9.41 -24.40 -9.93
CA HIS A 132 10.11 -23.63 -8.90
C HIS A 132 11.08 -24.45 -8.07
N GLY A 133 10.87 -25.77 -7.94
CA GLY A 133 11.83 -26.67 -7.29
C GLY A 133 13.18 -26.74 -8.02
N LYS A 134 13.27 -26.25 -9.27
CA LYS A 134 14.54 -26.07 -9.98
C LYS A 134 15.25 -24.76 -9.63
N ASN A 135 14.57 -23.83 -8.97
CA ASN A 135 15.10 -22.53 -8.58
C ASN A 135 15.17 -22.45 -7.05
N VAL A 136 16.35 -22.79 -6.51
CA VAL A 136 16.62 -22.84 -5.04
C VAL A 136 16.27 -21.52 -4.34
N PHE A 137 16.38 -20.39 -5.03
CA PHE A 137 16.08 -19.07 -4.46
C PHE A 137 14.58 -18.70 -4.51
N HIS A 138 13.73 -19.53 -5.13
CA HIS A 138 12.27 -19.32 -5.26
C HIS A 138 11.47 -20.56 -4.85
N GLU A 139 12.07 -21.43 -4.03
CA GLU A 139 11.39 -22.60 -3.50
C GLU A 139 10.29 -22.18 -2.53
N ARG A 140 9.02 -22.27 -2.98
CA ARG A 140 7.86 -21.89 -2.15
C ARG A 140 7.74 -22.72 -0.87
N GLU A 141 8.32 -23.92 -0.85
CA GLU A 141 8.31 -24.79 0.32
C GLU A 141 9.32 -24.36 1.40
N ALA A 142 10.24 -23.44 1.10
CA ALA A 142 11.14 -22.86 2.10
C ALA A 142 10.40 -21.94 3.10
N MET A 143 9.18 -21.52 2.78
CA MET A 143 8.33 -20.74 3.67
C MET A 143 7.34 -21.67 4.38
N ILE A 144 7.61 -21.96 5.65
CA ILE A 144 6.79 -22.81 6.50
C ILE A 144 6.00 -21.90 7.45
N ASP A 145 4.68 -21.97 7.43
CA ASP A 145 3.76 -21.13 8.22
C ASP A 145 3.96 -19.61 8.00
N GLY A 146 4.41 -19.20 6.82
CA GLY A 146 4.68 -17.79 6.50
C GLY A 146 6.06 -17.29 6.93
N PHE A 147 6.93 -18.16 7.46
CA PHE A 147 8.29 -17.82 7.86
C PHE A 147 9.32 -18.67 7.13
N TYR A 148 10.41 -18.03 6.68
CA TYR A 148 11.59 -18.76 6.22
C TYR A 148 12.26 -19.42 7.41
N ARG A 149 12.48 -20.74 7.35
CA ARG A 149 13.22 -21.48 8.38
C ARG A 149 14.65 -21.75 7.91
N PRO A 150 15.64 -21.76 8.81
CA PRO A 150 17.00 -22.20 8.46
C PRO A 150 16.96 -23.63 7.91
N ILE A 151 17.74 -23.90 6.87
CA ILE A 151 17.91 -25.26 6.36
C ILE A 151 18.57 -26.07 7.49
N PRO A 152 17.93 -27.14 8.00
CA PRO A 152 18.51 -27.93 9.07
C PRO A 152 19.84 -28.53 8.61
N HIS A 153 20.87 -28.42 9.45
CA HIS A 153 22.13 -29.12 9.22
C HIS A 153 21.85 -30.63 9.33
N HIS A 154 21.96 -31.34 8.21
CA HIS A 154 22.02 -32.81 8.24
C HIS A 154 23.37 -33.23 8.86
N PRO A 155 23.37 -34.19 9.82
CA PRO A 155 24.59 -34.78 10.36
C PRO A 155 25.30 -35.68 9.35
#